data_AF-A0AA95M4Y1-F1
#
_entry.id   AF-A0AA95M4Y1-F1
#
_cell.length_a   1.000
_cell.length_b   1.000
_cell.length_c   1.000
_cell.angle_alpha   90.00
_cell.angle_beta   90.00
_cell.angle_gamma   90.00
#
_symmetry.space_group_name_H-M   'P 1'
#
loop_
_entity.id
_entity.type
_entity.pdbx_description
1 polymer ?
#
loop_
_entity_poly.entity_id
_entity_poly.type
_entity_poly.pdbx_seq_one_letter_code
_entity_poly.pdbx_strand_id
1 'polypeptide(L)'
;MNAQSEKAKPAKENSTSDNNEELLLQLEKQVSVAVWIQFIGQIMEAYYLSKIMLVNEEVREDVNERQILLGVLIQTAGQFLEGVGTTKQLYTDDETLTLEAQQITSLGDWLQSLGVTLEANAGTQIILEEIKEFIP
;
A
#
# COMPACT_ATOMS: atom_id res chain seq x y z
N MET A 1 35.51 30.65 -54.05
CA MET A 1 34.51 30.83 -52.98
C MET A 1 33.62 29.60 -52.95
N ASN A 2 33.69 28.81 -51.88
CA ASN A 2 32.64 27.87 -51.48
C ASN A 2 33.02 27.27 -50.14
N ALA A 3 32.33 27.69 -49.08
CA ALA A 3 32.35 27.02 -47.78
C ALA A 3 31.06 27.38 -47.03
N GLN A 4 30.00 26.64 -47.31
CA GLN A 4 28.92 26.44 -46.35
C GLN A 4 28.52 24.98 -46.37
N SER A 5 28.94 24.27 -45.32
CA SER A 5 28.32 23.04 -44.86
C SER A 5 28.18 23.20 -43.35
N GLU A 6 27.16 23.94 -42.93
CA GLU A 6 26.63 23.85 -41.58
C GLU A 6 26.01 22.46 -41.43
N LYS A 7 26.72 21.55 -40.77
CA LYS A 7 26.11 20.32 -40.25
C LYS A 7 25.26 20.70 -39.05
N ALA A 8 23.95 20.71 -39.26
CA ALA A 8 22.96 20.82 -38.19
C ALA A 8 23.18 19.70 -37.15
N LYS A 9 23.33 20.10 -35.88
CA LYS A 9 23.26 19.22 -34.70
C LYS A 9 21.84 18.63 -34.58
N PRO A 10 21.66 17.31 -34.45
CA PRO A 10 20.46 16.78 -33.80
C PRO A 10 20.70 16.81 -32.29
N ALA A 11 20.02 17.72 -31.57
CA ALA A 11 20.16 17.87 -30.11
C ALA A 11 18.80 18.03 -29.40
N LYS A 12 17.76 17.33 -29.88
CA LYS A 12 16.40 17.46 -29.32
C LYS A 12 15.74 16.17 -28.82
N GLU A 13 16.29 15.00 -29.13
CA GLU A 13 15.67 13.73 -28.72
C GLU A 13 16.07 13.32 -27.29
N ASN A 14 17.37 13.41 -26.93
CA ASN A 14 17.85 13.03 -25.59
C ASN A 14 17.29 13.87 -24.43
N SER A 15 17.03 15.18 -24.63
CA SER A 15 16.62 16.03 -23.51
C SER A 15 15.20 15.74 -22.99
N THR A 16 14.36 15.04 -23.77
CA THR A 16 12.97 14.77 -23.40
C THR A 16 12.83 13.40 -22.75
N SER A 17 13.59 12.40 -23.23
CA SER A 17 13.64 11.06 -22.61
C SER A 17 14.20 11.13 -21.19
N ASP A 18 15.32 11.84 -21.02
CA ASP A 18 16.04 11.91 -19.74
C ASP A 18 15.19 12.64 -18.67
N ASN A 19 14.46 13.67 -19.08
CA ASN A 19 13.52 14.37 -18.19
C ASN A 19 12.34 13.49 -17.76
N ASN A 20 11.85 12.60 -18.62
CA ASN A 20 10.73 11.71 -18.30
C ASN A 20 11.15 10.59 -17.34
N GLU A 21 12.37 10.07 -17.50
CA GLU A 21 12.93 9.05 -16.61
C GLU A 21 13.21 9.61 -15.21
N GLU A 22 13.77 10.82 -15.14
CA GLU A 22 13.97 11.51 -13.85
C GLU A 22 12.64 11.78 -13.15
N LEU A 23 11.63 12.24 -13.90
CA LEU A 23 10.29 12.46 -13.36
C LEU A 23 9.64 11.16 -12.86
N LEU A 24 9.78 10.07 -13.61
CA LEU A 24 9.27 8.76 -13.22
C LEU A 24 9.88 8.31 -11.89
N LEU A 25 11.21 8.38 -11.77
CA LEU A 25 11.92 8.03 -10.54
C LEU A 25 11.49 8.91 -9.35
N GLN A 26 11.24 10.20 -9.57
CA GLN A 26 10.71 11.09 -8.53
C GLN A 26 9.30 10.67 -8.09
N LEU A 27 8.43 10.28 -9.02
CA LEU A 27 7.08 9.80 -8.71
C LEU A 27 7.11 8.46 -7.97
N GLU A 28 7.96 7.52 -8.37
CA GLU A 28 8.12 6.23 -7.68
C GLU A 28 8.60 6.42 -6.23
N LYS A 29 9.50 7.39 -5.99
CA LYS A 29 9.90 7.78 -4.62
C LYS A 29 8.72 8.31 -3.82
N GLN A 30 7.88 9.15 -4.43
CA GLN A 30 6.68 9.67 -3.78
C GLN A 30 5.68 8.56 -3.45
N VAL A 31 5.52 7.57 -4.33
CA VAL A 31 4.69 6.39 -4.09
C VAL A 31 5.21 5.61 -2.88
N SER A 32 6.51 5.30 -2.82
CA SER A 32 7.08 4.58 -1.67
C SER A 32 6.91 5.34 -0.34
N VAL A 33 7.03 6.67 -0.36
CA VAL A 33 6.73 7.49 0.83
C VAL A 33 5.25 7.39 1.22
N ALA A 34 4.33 7.45 0.25
CA ALA A 34 2.90 7.32 0.51
C ALA A 34 2.54 5.96 1.13
N VAL A 35 3.16 4.87 0.65
CA VAL A 35 3.00 3.51 1.20
C VAL A 35 3.43 3.44 2.68
N TRP A 36 4.54 4.09 3.05
CA TRP A 36 4.94 4.16 4.46
C TRP A 36 4.03 5.03 5.32
N ILE A 37 3.43 6.09 4.76
CA ILE A 37 2.41 6.88 5.46
C ILE A 37 1.17 6.02 5.72
N GLN A 38 0.72 5.22 4.75
CA GLN A 38 -0.39 4.28 4.92
C GLN A 38 -0.08 3.25 6.01
N PHE A 39 1.15 2.71 6.03
CA PHE A 39 1.59 1.78 7.09
C PHE A 39 1.45 2.37 8.50
N ILE A 40 1.84 3.63 8.69
CA ILE A 40 1.69 4.31 9.98
C ILE A 40 0.20 4.48 10.31
N GLY A 41 -0.63 4.80 9.32
CA GLY A 41 -2.10 4.82 9.46
C GLY A 41 -2.65 3.50 10.00
N GLN A 42 -2.25 2.38 9.40
CA GLN A 42 -2.71 1.05 9.79
C GLN A 42 -2.25 0.65 11.21
N ILE A 43 -1.02 1.01 11.61
CA ILE A 43 -0.55 0.82 12.98
C ILE A 43 -1.43 1.59 13.98
N MET A 44 -1.76 2.85 13.68
CA MET A 44 -2.60 3.66 14.55
C MET A 44 -4.00 3.06 14.69
N GLU A 45 -4.58 2.59 13.58
CA GLU A 45 -5.88 1.90 13.60
C GLU A 45 -5.83 0.64 14.47
N ALA A 46 -4.87 -0.24 14.25
CA ALA A 46 -4.68 -1.46 15.06
C ALA A 46 -4.53 -1.12 16.55
N TYR A 47 -3.77 -0.07 16.87
CA TYR A 47 -3.56 0.40 18.23
C TYR A 47 -4.84 0.90 18.89
N TYR A 48 -5.63 1.72 18.20
CA TYR A 48 -6.86 2.27 18.76
C TYR A 48 -7.95 1.21 18.89
N LEU A 49 -8.11 0.31 17.92
CA LEU A 49 -9.02 -0.84 18.03
C LEU A 49 -8.64 -1.75 19.21
N SER A 50 -7.34 -2.05 19.36
CA SER A 50 -6.84 -2.81 20.52
C SER A 50 -7.17 -2.11 21.83
N LYS A 51 -7.04 -0.78 21.91
CA LYS A 51 -7.42 -0.01 23.09
C LYS A 51 -8.91 -0.07 23.38
N ILE A 52 -9.77 0.01 22.37
CA ILE A 52 -11.21 -0.13 22.53
C ILE A 52 -11.53 -1.50 23.15
N MET A 53 -10.94 -2.58 22.64
CA MET A 53 -11.11 -3.93 23.21
C MET A 53 -10.62 -4.07 24.65
N LEU A 54 -9.65 -3.27 25.08
CA LEU A 54 -9.18 -3.30 26.46
C LEU A 54 -10.14 -2.60 27.43
N VAL A 55 -10.91 -1.61 26.96
CA VAL A 55 -11.75 -0.77 27.82
C VAL A 55 -13.25 -1.02 27.68
N ASN A 56 -13.68 -1.74 26.63
CA ASN A 56 -15.07 -2.12 26.38
C ASN A 56 -15.18 -3.65 26.33
N GLU A 57 -15.81 -4.24 27.35
CA GLU A 57 -15.97 -5.69 27.49
C GLU A 57 -16.91 -6.28 26.44
N GLU A 58 -18.01 -5.59 26.10
CA GLU A 58 -18.95 -6.03 25.06
C GLU A 58 -18.23 -6.15 23.71
N VAL A 59 -17.48 -5.11 23.31
CA VAL A 59 -16.67 -5.11 22.08
C VAL A 59 -15.58 -6.18 22.11
N ARG A 60 -14.98 -6.44 23.27
CA ARG A 60 -13.95 -7.48 23.42
C ARG A 60 -14.51 -8.89 23.25
N GLU A 61 -15.72 -9.13 23.72
CA GLU A 61 -16.37 -10.43 23.70
C GLU A 61 -17.01 -10.75 22.34
N ASP A 62 -17.38 -9.72 21.58
CA ASP A 62 -17.90 -9.81 20.22
C ASP A 62 -16.88 -10.47 19.26
N VAL A 63 -17.33 -11.49 18.52
CA VAL A 63 -16.51 -12.24 17.56
C VAL A 63 -16.21 -11.42 16.31
N ASN A 64 -17.18 -10.64 15.83
CA ASN A 64 -17.06 -9.81 14.64
C ASN A 64 -16.10 -8.64 14.90
N GLU A 65 -16.15 -8.00 16.08
CA GLU A 65 -15.20 -6.95 16.47
C GLU A 65 -13.76 -7.49 16.54
N ARG A 66 -13.56 -8.68 17.12
CA ARG A 66 -12.25 -9.36 17.08
C ARG A 66 -11.79 -9.68 15.67
N GLN A 67 -12.71 -10.03 14.78
CA GLN A 67 -12.41 -10.28 13.37
C GLN A 67 -12.00 -8.99 12.64
N ILE A 68 -12.58 -7.83 12.97
CA ILE A 68 -12.15 -6.52 12.45
C ILE A 68 -10.69 -6.26 12.86
N LEU A 69 -10.35 -6.38 14.16
CA LEU A 69 -8.96 -6.17 14.60
C LEU A 69 -7.99 -7.15 13.92
N LEU A 70 -8.38 -8.41 13.73
CA LEU A 70 -7.56 -9.38 13.02
C LEU A 70 -7.33 -8.95 11.57
N GLY A 71 -8.37 -8.47 10.88
CA GLY A 71 -8.24 -7.89 9.54
C GLY A 71 -7.20 -6.77 9.51
N VAL A 72 -7.29 -5.81 10.44
CA VAL A 72 -6.40 -4.64 10.46
C VAL A 72 -4.95 -5.05 10.70
N LEU A 73 -4.71 -6.06 11.55
CA LEU A 73 -3.38 -6.61 11.79
C LEU A 73 -2.82 -7.31 10.54
N ILE A 74 -3.64 -8.05 9.80
CA ILE A 74 -3.25 -8.67 8.52
C ILE A 74 -2.92 -7.58 7.49
N GLN A 75 -3.76 -6.54 7.39
CA GLN A 75 -3.50 -5.38 6.53
C GLN A 75 -2.19 -4.68 6.91
N THR A 76 -1.93 -4.49 8.19
CA THR A 76 -0.69 -3.87 8.70
C THR A 76 0.54 -4.66 8.25
N ALA A 77 0.49 -5.99 8.33
CA ALA A 77 1.56 -6.85 7.85
C ALA A 77 1.73 -6.75 6.32
N GLY A 78 0.62 -6.72 5.57
CA GLY A 78 0.64 -6.56 4.13
C GLY A 78 1.22 -5.21 3.68
N GLN A 79 0.80 -4.11 4.30
CA GLN A 79 1.27 -2.76 4.04
C GLN A 79 2.76 -2.60 4.38
N PHE A 80 3.25 -3.29 5.41
CA PHE A 80 4.68 -3.37 5.70
C PHE A 80 5.47 -4.04 4.56
N LEU A 81 5.00 -5.18 4.06
CA LEU A 81 5.65 -5.87 2.94
C LEU A 81 5.63 -5.01 1.68
N GLU A 82 4.52 -4.32 1.39
CA GLU A 82 4.44 -3.37 0.28
C GLU A 82 5.48 -2.26 0.42
N GLY A 83 5.62 -1.68 1.62
CA GLY A 83 6.65 -0.68 1.93
C GLY A 83 8.06 -1.18 1.69
N VAL A 84 8.37 -2.40 2.13
CA VAL A 84 9.67 -3.05 1.88
C VAL A 84 9.90 -3.28 0.38
N GLY A 85 8.89 -3.82 -0.32
CA GLY A 85 8.98 -4.13 -1.74
C GLY A 85 9.16 -2.89 -2.61
N THR A 86 8.35 -1.84 -2.40
CA THR A 86 8.48 -0.55 -3.13
C THR A 86 9.81 0.14 -2.83
N THR A 87 10.29 0.07 -1.59
CA THR A 87 11.62 0.58 -1.24
C THR A 87 12.71 -0.19 -1.98
N LYS A 88 12.65 -1.53 -2.03
CA LYS A 88 13.65 -2.35 -2.73
C LYS A 88 13.66 -2.06 -4.24
N GLN A 89 12.49 -1.88 -4.87
CA GLN A 89 12.37 -1.50 -6.28
C GLN A 89 13.09 -0.18 -6.60
N LEU A 90 13.08 0.79 -5.69
CA LEU A 90 13.73 2.10 -5.87
C LEU A 90 15.25 2.09 -5.81
N TYR A 91 15.85 1.07 -5.19
CA TYR A 91 17.29 1.04 -4.89
C TYR A 91 18.03 -0.09 -5.62
N THR A 92 17.38 -0.77 -6.56
CA THR A 92 18.00 -1.86 -7.32
C THR A 92 17.86 -1.64 -8.82
N ASP A 93 18.99 -1.75 -9.52
CA ASP A 93 19.03 -1.80 -10.99
C ASP A 93 19.13 -3.24 -11.52
N ASP A 94 19.24 -4.22 -10.61
CA ASP A 94 19.32 -5.65 -10.94
C ASP A 94 17.91 -6.23 -11.17
N GLU A 95 17.68 -6.77 -12.38
CA GLU A 95 16.38 -7.32 -12.80
C GLU A 95 15.87 -8.44 -11.88
N THR A 96 16.75 -9.28 -11.34
CA THR A 96 16.37 -10.38 -10.44
C THR A 96 15.90 -9.82 -9.12
N LEU A 97 16.63 -8.86 -8.56
CA LEU A 97 16.25 -8.18 -7.32
C LEU A 97 14.97 -7.35 -7.49
N THR A 98 14.74 -6.77 -8.67
CA THR A 98 13.49 -6.08 -9.02
C THR A 98 12.31 -7.04 -9.00
N LEU A 99 12.45 -8.22 -9.63
CA LEU A 99 11.39 -9.24 -9.63
C LEU A 99 11.07 -9.72 -8.21
N GLU A 100 12.08 -9.98 -7.38
CA GLU A 100 11.88 -10.34 -5.98
C GLU A 100 11.15 -9.23 -5.20
N ALA A 101 11.49 -7.97 -5.46
CA ALA A 101 10.85 -6.83 -4.81
C ALA A 101 9.37 -6.71 -5.21
N GLN A 102 9.05 -6.94 -6.49
CA GLN A 102 7.67 -7.00 -6.99
C GLN A 102 6.88 -8.16 -6.37
N GLN A 103 7.50 -9.32 -6.17
CA GLN A 103 6.86 -10.46 -5.48
C GLN A 103 6.53 -10.11 -4.02
N ILE A 104 7.43 -9.42 -3.31
CA ILE A 104 7.19 -8.96 -1.94
C ILE A 104 6.02 -7.95 -1.91
N THR A 105 6.02 -6.97 -2.83
CA THR A 105 4.92 -6.00 -2.98
C THR A 105 3.59 -6.73 -3.22
N SER A 106 3.54 -7.64 -4.19
CA SER A 106 2.31 -8.38 -4.51
C SER A 106 1.81 -9.25 -3.35
N LEU A 107 2.71 -9.89 -2.59
CA LEU A 107 2.34 -10.60 -1.38
C LEU A 107 1.73 -9.67 -0.33
N GLY A 108 2.29 -8.46 -0.20
CA GLY A 108 1.74 -7.39 0.63
C GLY A 108 0.30 -7.05 0.24
N ASP A 109 0.05 -6.81 -1.05
CA ASP A 109 -1.29 -6.50 -1.58
C ASP A 109 -2.30 -7.62 -1.31
N TRP A 110 -1.88 -8.88 -1.46
CA TRP A 110 -2.73 -10.04 -1.16
C TRP A 110 -3.13 -10.10 0.31
N LEU A 111 -2.18 -9.87 1.23
CA LEU A 111 -2.50 -9.82 2.66
C LEU A 111 -3.48 -8.67 2.96
N GLN A 112 -3.26 -7.48 2.40
CA GLN A 112 -4.16 -6.34 2.59
C GLN A 112 -5.58 -6.66 2.10
N SER A 113 -5.72 -7.24 0.91
CA SER A 113 -7.02 -7.67 0.37
C SER A 113 -7.74 -8.68 1.26
N LEU A 114 -7.01 -9.65 1.81
CA LEU A 114 -7.57 -10.61 2.77
C LEU A 114 -8.04 -9.92 4.06
N GLY A 115 -7.26 -8.98 4.60
CA GLY A 115 -7.64 -8.22 5.79
C GLY A 115 -8.89 -7.38 5.58
N VAL A 116 -8.97 -6.64 4.46
CA VAL A 116 -10.16 -5.86 4.07
C VAL A 116 -11.39 -6.76 3.94
N THR A 117 -11.23 -7.95 3.36
CA THR A 117 -12.33 -8.91 3.21
C THR A 117 -12.86 -9.39 4.57
N LEU A 118 -11.97 -9.67 5.53
CA LEU A 118 -12.36 -10.07 6.89
C LEU A 118 -13.13 -8.95 7.60
N GLU A 119 -12.65 -7.72 7.52
CA GLU A 119 -13.32 -6.54 8.10
C GLU A 119 -14.69 -6.28 7.48
N ALA A 120 -14.78 -6.28 6.15
CA ALA A 120 -16.03 -6.04 5.45
C ALA A 120 -17.07 -7.11 5.78
N ASN A 121 -16.66 -8.37 5.87
CA ASN A 121 -17.53 -9.46 6.29
C ASN A 121 -18.00 -9.29 7.74
N ALA A 122 -17.09 -9.01 8.68
CA ALA A 122 -17.43 -8.80 10.08
C ALA A 122 -18.37 -7.60 10.29
N GLY A 123 -18.08 -6.46 9.67
CA GLY A 123 -18.94 -5.28 9.71
C GLY A 123 -20.33 -5.55 9.13
N THR A 124 -20.42 -6.39 8.09
CA THR A 124 -21.73 -6.83 7.56
C THR A 124 -22.50 -7.66 8.59
N GLN A 125 -21.84 -8.55 9.34
CA GLN A 125 -22.52 -9.35 10.37
C GLN A 125 -23.02 -8.48 11.54
N ILE A 126 -22.23 -7.51 12.00
CA ILE A 126 -22.65 -6.55 13.04
C ILE A 126 -23.94 -5.84 12.61
N ILE A 127 -23.97 -5.30 11.38
CA ILE A 127 -25.17 -4.64 10.85
C ILE A 127 -26.38 -5.59 10.81
N LEU A 128 -26.18 -6.86 10.42
CA LEU A 128 -27.27 -7.85 10.36
C LEU A 128 -27.77 -8.24 11.74
N GLU A 129 -26.91 -8.27 12.75
CA GLU A 129 -27.28 -8.52 14.15
C GLU A 129 -28.11 -7.37 14.70
N GLU A 130 -27.68 -6.12 14.47
CA GLU A 130 -28.44 -4.92 14.84
C GLU A 130 -29.82 -4.91 14.16
N ILE A 131 -29.92 -5.18 12.86
CA ILE A 131 -31.20 -5.23 12.14
C ILE A 131 -32.17 -6.24 12.77
N LYS A 132 -31.68 -7.42 13.20
CA LYS A 132 -32.52 -8.43 13.86
C LYS A 132 -33.03 -7.97 15.22
N GLU A 133 -32.27 -7.15 15.93
CA GLU A 133 -32.71 -6.58 17.21
C GLU A 133 -33.80 -5.52 17.01
N PHE A 134 -33.77 -4.77 15.90
CA PHE A 134 -34.77 -3.74 15.58
C PHE A 134 -36.07 -4.27 14.94
N ILE A 135 -36.09 -5.50 14.43
CA ILE A 135 -37.28 -6.11 13.83
C ILE A 135 -37.85 -7.16 14.81
N PRO A 136 -38.94 -6.86 15.54
CA PRO A 136 -39.52 -7.77 16.54
C PRO A 136 -40.15 -9.03 15.95
#